data_AF-A0A381IDE2-F1
#
_entry.id   AF-A0A381IDE2-F1
#
_cell.length_a   1.000
_cell.length_b   1.000
_cell.length_c   1.000
_cell.angle_alpha   90.00
_cell.angle_beta   90.00
_cell.angle_gamma   90.00
#
_symmetry.space_group_name_H-M   'P 1'
#
loop_
_entity.id
_entity.type
_entity.pdbx_description
1 polymer ?
#
loop_
_entity_poly.entity_id
_entity_poly.type
_entity_poly.pdbx_seq_one_letter_code
_entity_poly.pdbx_strand_id
1 'polypeptide(L)'
;MENNFTTRTSFLVGDDGIKKLNNSNIIVFGVGGVGSFTVEALARAGVGNITIVDFDDVDITNINRQIPALHSTVGRYKVDVMEERILDINPNINIKKIRSLYNKDTSDEILTERYDYVVDAIDMVSSKIHLIETCEKKD
;
A
#
# COMPACT_ATOMS: atom_id res chain seq x y z
N MET A 1 15.43 12.58 18.62
CA MET A 1 14.08 12.72 19.19
C MET A 1 13.54 11.31 19.36
N GLU A 2 13.05 10.96 20.55
CA GLU A 2 12.32 9.70 20.74
C GLU A 2 11.15 9.69 19.75
N ASN A 3 11.09 8.67 18.90
CA ASN A 3 10.07 8.61 17.85
C ASN A 3 8.72 8.19 18.46
N ASN A 4 7.99 9.18 18.98
CA ASN A 4 6.69 9.03 19.63
C ASN A 4 5.53 8.81 18.62
N PHE A 5 5.84 8.43 17.37
CA PHE A 5 4.86 8.29 16.29
C PHE A 5 3.74 7.30 16.65
N THR A 6 4.06 6.17 17.26
CA THR A 6 3.11 5.09 17.56
C THR A 6 2.50 5.17 18.96
N THR A 7 2.84 6.18 19.78
CA THR A 7 2.41 6.25 21.19
C THR A 7 0.89 6.22 21.37
N ARG A 8 0.12 6.84 20.47
CA ARG A 8 -1.35 6.81 20.56
C ARG A 8 -1.94 5.50 20.09
N THR A 9 -1.31 4.85 19.12
CA THR A 9 -1.70 3.53 18.64
C THR A 9 -1.42 2.45 19.67
N SER A 10 -0.33 2.56 20.46
CA SER A 10 0.02 1.58 21.49
C SER A 10 -1.03 1.47 22.60
N PHE A 11 -1.78 2.55 22.89
CA PHE A 11 -2.91 2.48 23.83
C PHE A 11 -4.06 1.60 23.35
N LEU A 12 -4.18 1.35 22.04
CA LEU A 12 -5.22 0.51 21.46
C LEU A 12 -4.77 -0.95 21.31
N VAL A 13 -3.54 -1.16 20.83
CA VAL A 13 -3.05 -2.51 20.44
C VAL A 13 -1.95 -3.08 21.36
N GLY A 14 -1.51 -2.31 22.37
CA GLY A 14 -0.40 -2.66 23.24
C GLY A 14 0.96 -2.63 22.53
N ASP A 15 2.03 -2.74 23.30
CA ASP A 15 3.40 -2.71 22.77
C ASP A 15 3.68 -3.93 21.87
N ASP A 16 3.12 -5.09 22.20
CA ASP A 16 3.21 -6.29 21.35
C ASP A 16 2.51 -6.09 20.00
N GLY A 17 1.37 -5.39 19.98
CA GLY A 17 0.67 -5.04 18.75
C GLY A 17 1.48 -4.09 17.87
N ILE A 18 2.10 -3.06 18.48
CA ILE A 18 3.02 -2.16 17.77
C ILE A 18 4.20 -2.93 17.19
N LYS A 19 4.82 -3.82 17.98
CA LYS A 19 5.92 -4.65 17.53
C LYS A 19 5.50 -5.56 16.38
N LYS A 20 4.29 -6.13 16.42
CA LYS A 20 3.75 -6.94 15.33
C LYS A 20 3.57 -6.11 14.06
N LEU A 21 2.91 -4.96 14.15
CA LEU A 21 2.69 -4.06 13.00
C LEU A 21 4.02 -3.62 12.39
N ASN A 22 4.98 -3.19 13.21
CA ASN A 22 6.28 -2.75 12.74
C ASN A 22 7.07 -3.85 12.01
N ASN A 23 6.88 -5.12 12.39
CA ASN A 23 7.54 -6.24 11.70
C ASN A 23 6.76 -6.77 10.49
N SER A 24 5.51 -6.35 10.28
CA SER A 24 4.69 -6.84 9.15
C SER A 24 5.22 -6.35 7.80
N ASN A 25 5.10 -7.21 6.79
CA ASN A 25 5.30 -6.91 5.37
C ASN A 25 4.00 -7.06 4.59
N ILE A 26 3.45 -5.95 4.11
CA ILE A 26 2.14 -5.91 3.45
C ILE A 26 2.28 -5.41 2.02
N ILE A 27 1.67 -6.11 1.07
CA ILE A 27 1.56 -5.63 -0.32
C ILE A 27 0.14 -5.16 -0.60
N VAL A 28 -0.01 -4.02 -1.26
CA VAL A 28 -1.29 -3.44 -1.69
C VAL A 28 -1.31 -3.32 -3.21
N PHE A 29 -2.27 -4.00 -3.83
CA PHE A 29 -2.51 -3.93 -5.27
C PHE A 29 -3.63 -2.94 -5.58
N GLY A 30 -3.33 -1.94 -6.41
CA GLY A 30 -4.21 -0.83 -6.70
C GLY A 30 -4.09 0.27 -5.64
N VAL A 31 -3.73 1.47 -6.08
CA VAL A 31 -3.56 2.70 -5.29
C VAL A 31 -4.63 3.72 -5.70
N GLY A 32 -5.81 3.21 -6.05
CA GLY A 32 -7.01 3.97 -6.36
C GLY A 32 -7.87 4.28 -5.13
N GLY A 33 -9.18 4.36 -5.32
CA GLY A 33 -10.09 4.90 -4.29
C GLY A 33 -10.28 4.03 -3.03
N VAL A 34 -9.79 2.80 -3.03
CA VAL A 34 -9.73 1.95 -1.83
C VAL A 34 -8.29 1.86 -1.34
N GLY A 35 -7.41 1.33 -2.17
CA GLY A 35 -6.05 1.01 -1.76
C GLY A 35 -5.23 2.22 -1.34
N SER A 36 -5.49 3.42 -1.88
CA SER A 36 -4.78 4.63 -1.45
C SER A 36 -5.06 4.98 0.02
N PHE A 37 -6.31 4.82 0.47
CA PHE A 37 -6.66 5.02 1.88
C PHE A 37 -6.19 3.86 2.75
N THR A 38 -6.15 2.63 2.20
CA THR A 38 -5.57 1.49 2.91
C THR A 38 -4.08 1.73 3.19
N VAL A 39 -3.29 2.13 2.20
CA VAL A 39 -1.87 2.45 2.35
C VAL A 39 -1.66 3.55 3.40
N GLU A 40 -2.44 4.62 3.34
CA GLU A 40 -2.43 5.70 4.34
C GLU A 40 -2.69 5.16 5.75
N ALA A 41 -3.73 4.33 5.93
CA ALA A 41 -4.10 3.79 7.22
C ALA A 41 -3.02 2.85 7.78
N LEU A 42 -2.43 1.99 6.93
CA LEU A 42 -1.34 1.09 7.32
C LEU A 42 -0.10 1.87 7.77
N ALA A 43 0.29 2.90 7.02
CA ALA A 43 1.42 3.76 7.39
C ALA A 43 1.18 4.47 8.73
N ARG A 44 -0.02 5.03 8.94
CA ARG A 44 -0.42 5.69 10.19
C ARG A 44 -0.54 4.73 11.37
N ALA A 45 -0.88 3.46 11.11
CA ALA A 45 -0.92 2.43 12.14
C ALA A 45 0.48 1.99 12.61
N GLY A 46 1.54 2.33 11.86
CA GLY A 46 2.91 1.95 12.19
C GLY A 46 3.34 0.62 11.58
N VAL A 47 2.72 0.19 10.48
CA VAL A 47 3.25 -0.91 9.67
C VAL A 47 4.66 -0.54 9.18
N GLY A 48 5.61 -1.46 9.32
CA GLY A 48 7.01 -1.17 9.02
C GLY A 48 7.40 -1.38 7.56
N ASN A 49 6.75 -2.30 6.84
CA ASN A 49 7.06 -2.58 5.44
C ASN A 49 5.79 -2.60 4.59
N ILE A 50 5.75 -1.77 3.56
CA ILE A 50 4.63 -1.69 2.61
C ILE A 50 5.16 -1.74 1.19
N THR A 51 4.65 -2.66 0.37
CA THR A 51 4.80 -2.62 -1.08
C THR A 51 3.51 -2.11 -1.72
N ILE A 52 3.60 -1.12 -2.60
CA ILE A 52 2.46 -0.61 -3.37
C ILE A 52 2.63 -0.91 -4.86
N VAL A 53 1.55 -1.41 -5.49
CA VAL A 53 1.55 -1.81 -6.90
C VAL A 53 0.43 -1.08 -7.64
N ASP A 54 0.80 -0.17 -8.53
CA ASP A 54 -0.13 0.50 -9.45
C ASP A 54 0.64 1.02 -10.67
N PHE A 55 0.01 1.02 -11.83
CA PHE A 55 0.60 1.46 -13.09
C PHE A 55 0.13 2.86 -13.51
N ASP A 56 -0.98 3.34 -12.94
CA ASP A 56 -1.65 4.57 -13.36
C ASP A 56 -0.97 5.83 -12.84
N ASP A 57 -1.23 6.93 -13.55
CA ASP A 57 -1.08 8.29 -13.10
C ASP A 57 -2.36 8.84 -12.44
N VAL A 58 -2.20 9.94 -11.72
CA VAL A 58 -3.31 10.68 -11.11
C VAL A 58 -4.07 11.42 -12.20
N ASP A 59 -5.32 11.02 -12.43
CA ASP A 59 -6.23 11.72 -13.34
C ASP A 59 -7.13 12.72 -12.60
N ILE A 60 -7.57 13.78 -13.28
CA ILE A 60 -8.43 14.82 -12.70
C ILE A 60 -9.75 14.25 -12.15
N THR A 61 -10.29 13.20 -12.77
CA THR A 61 -11.53 12.54 -12.34
C THR A 61 -11.34 11.71 -11.07
N ASN A 62 -10.09 11.51 -10.61
CA ASN A 62 -9.78 10.73 -9.42
C ASN A 62 -9.94 11.56 -8.12
N ILE A 63 -9.95 12.90 -8.22
CA ILE A 63 -10.01 13.83 -7.07
C ILE A 63 -11.20 13.55 -6.14
N ASN A 64 -12.31 13.06 -6.69
CA ASN A 64 -13.52 12.81 -5.89
C ASN A 64 -13.38 11.64 -4.90
N ARG A 65 -12.35 10.78 -5.05
CA ARG A 65 -12.32 9.50 -4.33
C ARG A 65 -10.95 8.88 -4.09
N GLN A 66 -9.84 9.53 -4.45
CA GLN A 66 -8.51 8.94 -4.27
C GLN A 66 -7.61 9.87 -3.46
N ILE A 67 -6.92 9.34 -2.44
CA ILE A 67 -6.09 10.15 -1.56
C ILE A 67 -4.89 10.87 -2.25
N PRO A 68 -4.24 10.32 -3.31
CA PRO A 68 -3.13 11.02 -3.96
C PRO A 68 -3.61 12.03 -4.98
N ALA A 69 -4.93 12.12 -5.25
CA ALA A 69 -5.50 12.96 -6.29
C ALA A 69 -5.80 14.37 -5.77
N LEU A 70 -4.89 15.29 -6.06
CA LEU A 70 -5.00 16.73 -5.83
C LEU A 70 -4.75 17.43 -7.16
N HIS A 71 -5.24 18.67 -7.33
CA HIS A 71 -4.92 19.46 -8.52
C HIS A 71 -3.41 19.63 -8.77
N SER A 72 -2.60 19.61 -7.70
CA SER A 72 -1.13 19.71 -7.77
C SER A 72 -0.43 18.41 -8.16
N THR A 73 -1.13 17.27 -8.16
CA THR A 73 -0.54 15.95 -8.40
C THR A 73 -1.02 15.28 -9.68
N VAL A 74 -1.97 15.89 -10.41
CA VAL A 74 -2.45 15.41 -11.72
C VAL A 74 -1.28 15.17 -12.68
N GLY A 75 -1.30 14.02 -13.36
CA GLY A 75 -0.25 13.58 -14.30
C GLY A 75 0.99 12.96 -13.65
N ARG A 76 1.05 12.90 -12.31
CA ARG A 76 2.10 12.17 -11.59
C ARG A 76 1.66 10.73 -11.34
N TYR A 77 2.58 9.78 -11.31
CA TYR A 77 2.26 8.39 -11.00
C TYR A 77 1.71 8.25 -9.58
N LYS A 78 0.60 7.49 -9.43
CA LYS A 78 -0.05 7.30 -8.12
C LYS A 78 0.91 6.77 -7.07
N VAL A 79 1.74 5.80 -7.45
CA VAL A 79 2.75 5.20 -6.55
C VAL A 79 3.82 6.20 -6.10
N ASP A 80 4.23 7.14 -6.94
CA ASP A 80 5.24 8.14 -6.57
C ASP A 80 4.66 9.14 -5.58
N VAL A 81 3.44 9.64 -5.85
CA VAL A 81 2.75 10.58 -4.96
C VAL A 81 2.47 9.93 -3.60
N MET A 82 2.07 8.65 -3.58
CA MET A 82 1.85 7.95 -2.33
C MET A 82 3.14 7.67 -1.57
N GLU A 83 4.24 7.34 -2.24
CA GLU A 83 5.53 7.16 -1.56
C GLU A 83 5.99 8.42 -0.84
N GLU A 84 5.97 9.57 -1.53
CA GLU A 84 6.31 10.86 -0.92
C GLU A 84 5.44 11.16 0.29
N ARG A 85 4.12 10.94 0.15
CA ARG A 85 3.16 11.15 1.22
C ARG A 85 3.40 10.23 2.42
N ILE A 86 3.69 8.96 2.19
CA ILE A 86 3.92 7.98 3.26
C ILE A 86 5.22 8.26 3.99
N LEU A 87 6.28 8.68 3.29
CA LEU A 87 7.54 9.07 3.91
C LEU A 87 7.41 10.36 4.75
N ASP A 88 6.52 11.28 4.36
CA ASP A 88 6.18 12.45 5.17
C ASP A 88 5.41 12.07 6.45
N ILE A 89 4.61 10.99 6.41
CA ILE A 89 3.89 10.46 7.58
C ILE A 89 4.82 9.70 8.52
N ASN A 90 5.61 8.76 7.99
CA ASN A 90 6.51 7.92 8.77
C ASN A 90 7.82 7.74 7.99
N PRO A 91 8.87 8.53 8.26
CA PRO A 91 10.13 8.45 7.52
C PRO A 91 10.92 7.15 7.78
N ASN A 92 10.52 6.35 8.77
CA ASN A 92 11.16 5.07 9.09
C ASN A 92 10.46 3.87 8.45
N ILE A 93 9.37 4.08 7.70
CA ILE A 93 8.71 2.99 6.98
C ILE A 93 9.57 2.57 5.79
N ASN A 94 9.71 1.25 5.61
CA ASN A 94 10.28 0.69 4.39
C ASN A 94 9.18 0.57 3.35
N ILE A 95 9.07 1.56 2.47
CA ILE A 95 8.13 1.54 1.37
C ILE A 95 8.81 1.15 0.06
N LYS A 96 8.20 0.21 -0.66
CA LYS A 96 8.60 -0.22 -2.01
C LYS A 96 7.47 0.09 -2.98
N LYS A 97 7.77 0.75 -4.08
CA LYS A 97 6.81 0.97 -5.17
C LYS A 97 7.12 0.10 -6.37
N ILE A 98 6.10 -0.50 -6.94
CA ILE A 98 6.17 -1.25 -8.19
C ILE A 98 5.20 -0.61 -9.16
N ARG A 99 5.76 0.05 -10.17
CA ARG A 99 4.97 0.63 -11.27
C ARG A 99 4.68 -0.45 -12.32
N SER A 100 3.66 -1.25 -12.08
CA SER A 100 3.27 -2.33 -12.98
C SER A 100 1.78 -2.64 -12.87
N LEU A 101 1.19 -3.07 -13.98
CA LEU A 101 -0.13 -3.66 -13.99
C LEU A 101 -0.01 -5.07 -13.43
N TYR A 102 -0.77 -5.39 -12.38
CA TYR A 102 -0.87 -6.77 -11.93
C TYR A 102 -1.78 -7.57 -12.86
N ASN A 103 -1.27 -8.66 -13.42
CA ASN A 103 -2.02 -9.66 -14.17
C ASN A 103 -1.26 -11.00 -14.12
N LYS A 104 -1.73 -11.99 -14.89
CA LYS A 104 -1.09 -13.31 -14.95
C LYS A 104 0.39 -13.22 -15.33
N ASP A 105 0.72 -12.42 -16.33
CA ASP A 105 2.05 -12.36 -16.92
C ASP A 105 3.07 -11.64 -16.02
N THR A 106 2.61 -10.69 -15.19
CA THR A 106 3.48 -9.92 -14.28
C THR A 106 3.49 -10.45 -12.85
N SER A 107 2.61 -11.39 -12.52
CA SER A 107 2.39 -11.85 -11.14
C SER A 107 3.64 -12.43 -10.48
N ASP A 108 4.41 -13.24 -11.21
CA ASP A 108 5.61 -13.91 -10.71
C ASP A 108 6.76 -12.92 -10.44
N GLU A 109 6.83 -11.83 -11.21
CA GLU A 109 7.83 -10.77 -11.02
C GLU A 109 7.49 -9.85 -9.84
N ILE A 110 6.20 -9.69 -9.54
CA ILE A 110 5.74 -8.84 -8.44
C ILE A 110 5.76 -9.60 -7.11
N LEU A 111 5.26 -10.84 -7.08
CA LEU A 111 5.11 -11.66 -5.88
C LEU A 111 6.37 -12.50 -5.59
N THR A 112 7.51 -11.83 -5.46
CA THR A 112 8.84 -12.44 -5.31
C THR A 112 9.27 -12.68 -3.86
N GLU A 113 8.67 -11.97 -2.92
CA GLU A 113 8.98 -12.04 -1.50
C GLU A 113 7.77 -12.54 -0.69
N ARG A 114 8.02 -12.88 0.59
CA ARG A 114 6.95 -13.28 1.50
C ARG A 114 6.28 -12.02 2.05
N TYR A 115 4.97 -11.95 1.89
CA TYR A 115 4.11 -10.95 2.51
C TYR A 115 3.27 -11.60 3.61
N ASP A 116 3.11 -10.91 4.74
CA ASP A 116 2.23 -11.35 5.82
C ASP A 116 0.76 -11.11 5.49
N TYR A 117 0.48 -10.12 4.65
CA TYR A 117 -0.85 -9.82 4.13
C TYR A 117 -0.78 -9.28 2.70
N VAL A 118 -1.78 -9.65 1.91
CA VAL A 118 -2.05 -9.11 0.58
C VAL A 118 -3.36 -8.34 0.63
N VAL A 119 -3.34 -7.08 0.20
CA VAL A 119 -4.55 -6.27 0.03
C VAL A 119 -4.86 -6.15 -1.45
N ASP A 120 -6.01 -6.68 -1.85
CA ASP A 120 -6.55 -6.50 -3.19
C ASP A 120 -7.50 -5.28 -3.24
N ALA A 121 -7.05 -4.22 -3.91
CA ALA A 121 -7.84 -3.05 -4.26
C ALA A 121 -7.86 -2.80 -5.78
N ILE A 122 -7.66 -3.85 -6.58
CA ILE A 122 -7.73 -3.81 -8.05
C ILE A 122 -9.20 -3.62 -8.49
N ASP A 123 -9.48 -2.93 -9.57
CA ASP A 123 -10.84 -2.82 -10.15
C ASP A 123 -11.07 -3.76 -11.34
N MET A 124 -10.01 -4.15 -12.06
CA MET A 124 -10.08 -5.14 -13.12
C MET A 124 -10.37 -6.56 -12.58
N VAL A 125 -11.52 -7.11 -12.98
CA VAL A 125 -12.04 -8.40 -12.51
C VAL A 125 -11.09 -9.57 -12.80
N SER A 126 -10.47 -9.63 -13.98
CA SER A 126 -9.56 -10.72 -14.34
C SER A 126 -8.32 -10.76 -13.43
N SER A 127 -7.71 -9.61 -13.17
CA SER A 127 -6.57 -9.49 -12.26
C SER A 127 -6.94 -9.77 -10.80
N LYS A 128 -8.13 -9.34 -10.37
CA LYS A 128 -8.69 -9.65 -9.05
C LYS A 128 -8.80 -11.17 -8.82
N ILE A 129 -9.44 -11.87 -9.76
CA ILE A 129 -9.58 -13.34 -9.69
C ILE A 129 -8.20 -14.00 -9.67
N HIS A 130 -7.29 -13.56 -10.55
CA HIS A 130 -5.93 -14.11 -10.59
C HIS A 130 -5.19 -13.93 -9.26
N LEU A 131 -5.29 -12.76 -8.62
CA LEU A 131 -4.64 -12.50 -7.34
C LEU A 131 -5.17 -13.42 -6.24
N ILE A 132 -6.50 -13.55 -6.14
CA ILE A 132 -7.15 -14.43 -5.16
C ILE A 132 -6.69 -15.88 -5.35
N GLU A 133 -6.76 -16.41 -6.57
CA GLU A 133 -6.31 -17.77 -6.86
C GLU A 133 -4.82 -17.97 -6.59
N THR A 134 -4.00 -16.93 -6.77
CA THR A 134 -2.56 -16.99 -6.50
C THR A 134 -2.28 -17.05 -5.00
N CYS A 135 -2.99 -16.27 -4.20
CA CYS A 135 -2.86 -16.29 -2.74
C CYS A 135 -3.32 -17.63 -2.16
N GLU A 136 -4.49 -18.15 -2.58
CA GLU A 136 -5.02 -19.44 -2.12
C GLU A 136 -4.09 -20.63 -2.42
N LYS A 137 -3.29 -20.56 -3.50
CA LYS A 137 -2.31 -21.62 -3.85
C LYS A 137 -1.00 -21.52 -3.07
N LYS A 138 -0.69 -20.35 -2.50
CA LYS A 138 0.58 -20.07 -1.82
C LYS A 138 0.48 -20.20 -0.29
N ASP A 139 -0.72 -20.39 0.26
CA ASP A 139 -0.98 -20.79 1.65
C ASP A 139 -0.78 -22.30 1.86
#